data_AF-A0A497II99-F1
#
_entry.id   AF-A0A497II99-F1
#
_cell.length_a   1.000
_cell.length_b   1.000
_cell.length_c   1.000
_cell.angle_alpha   90.00
_cell.angle_beta   90.00
_cell.angle_gamma   90.00
#
_symmetry.space_group_name_H-M   'P 1'
#
loop_
_entity.id
_entity.type
_entity.pdbx_description
1 polymer ?
#
loop_
_entity_poly.entity_id
_entity_poly.type
_entity_poly.pdbx_seq_one_letter_code
_entity_poly.pdbx_strand_id
1 'polypeptide(L)'
;ITLQPGASDGVDTYIAEISPNTNNGSTALMQVAHGETDGYRKNSLIKFDYSSIPKGSQIDEMEMTLFVDAAIANTVYAYRVLVSWTEGGATWNSRDGTNSWNSAGCNGSGTDRDSSDFQSKDIPSGGSGFYTWVFSNGGQTMMQAHFENNQGILLTDNLNGTGSARRIDFASSDEADANTRPKMVVDYTPPTFGRLWAFELNPLGQRLEIISDTGYPIPPEEIEADAWYMVGGPSLPTSELAEDLVHEKRAAYVEEIEYSDPDSASIASNTSQFADVVVARAAGRSAL
;
A
#
# COMPACT_ATOMS: atom_id res chain seq x y z
N ILE A 1 -8.98 4.70 8.06
CA ILE A 1 -8.02 5.84 8.07
C ILE A 1 -8.43 6.86 6.99
N THR A 2 -8.08 8.15 7.16
CA THR A 2 -8.30 9.19 6.15
C THR A 2 -6.96 9.83 5.76
N LEU A 3 -6.71 9.92 4.46
CA LEU A 3 -5.52 10.50 3.84
C LEU A 3 -5.96 11.71 3.00
N GLN A 4 -5.37 12.87 3.26
CA GLN A 4 -5.66 14.11 2.52
C GLN A 4 -4.37 14.95 2.45
N PRO A 5 -3.43 14.55 1.58
CA PRO A 5 -2.11 15.19 1.52
C PRO A 5 -2.22 16.64 1.00
N GLY A 6 -1.26 17.48 1.39
CA GLY A 6 -1.10 18.83 0.86
C GLY A 6 -0.03 18.91 -0.22
N ALA A 7 0.30 20.11 -0.66
CA ALA A 7 1.28 20.36 -1.72
C ALA A 7 2.69 19.77 -1.47
N SER A 8 3.06 19.47 -0.22
CA SER A 8 4.39 18.94 0.12
C SER A 8 4.51 17.42 0.02
N ASP A 9 3.38 16.73 0.14
CA ASP A 9 3.26 15.29 0.35
C ASP A 9 2.26 14.63 -0.62
N GLY A 10 1.50 15.46 -1.34
CA GLY A 10 0.65 15.06 -2.44
C GLY A 10 1.49 14.60 -3.62
N VAL A 11 0.92 13.66 -4.37
CA VAL A 11 1.53 13.13 -5.58
C VAL A 11 0.42 13.04 -6.61
N ASP A 12 0.20 14.13 -7.33
CA ASP A 12 -0.85 14.22 -8.32
C ASP A 12 -0.53 15.19 -9.47
N THR A 13 -1.07 14.90 -10.64
CA THR A 13 -0.79 15.71 -11.84
C THR A 13 -1.84 15.45 -12.90
N TYR A 14 -1.82 16.23 -13.99
CA TYR A 14 -2.47 15.85 -15.23
C TYR A 14 -1.48 15.87 -16.41
N ILE A 15 -1.70 14.95 -17.33
CA ILE A 15 -0.91 14.78 -18.55
C ILE A 15 -1.79 15.11 -19.76
N ALA A 16 -1.26 15.89 -20.69
CA ALA A 16 -2.05 16.47 -21.77
C ALA A 16 -1.45 16.17 -23.14
N GLU A 17 -2.28 15.66 -24.06
CA GLU A 17 -1.88 15.28 -25.41
C GLU A 17 -1.38 16.48 -26.23
N ILE A 18 -2.00 17.65 -26.08
CA ILE A 18 -1.63 18.89 -26.79
C ILE A 18 -0.26 19.44 -26.38
N SER A 19 0.22 19.07 -25.20
CA SER A 19 1.49 19.54 -24.65
C SER A 19 2.24 18.34 -24.07
N PRO A 20 2.65 17.39 -24.92
CA PRO A 20 2.85 16.01 -24.50
C PRO A 20 4.12 15.77 -23.67
N ASN A 21 5.00 16.77 -23.59
CA ASN A 21 6.22 16.76 -22.78
C ASN A 21 6.19 17.83 -21.67
N THR A 22 5.03 18.46 -21.41
CA THR A 22 4.86 19.44 -20.33
C THR A 22 4.39 18.72 -19.07
N ASN A 23 5.10 18.95 -17.97
CA ASN A 23 4.70 18.49 -16.65
C ASN A 23 3.73 19.49 -16.01
N ASN A 24 2.70 18.99 -15.32
CA ASN A 24 1.71 19.82 -14.63
C ASN A 24 1.56 19.44 -13.14
N GLY A 25 2.57 18.81 -12.53
CA GLY A 25 2.50 18.35 -11.13
C GLY A 25 2.62 19.45 -10.07
N SER A 26 2.43 20.72 -10.46
CA SER A 26 2.40 21.86 -9.52
C SER A 26 1.20 22.75 -9.79
N THR A 27 0.24 22.28 -10.60
CA THR A 27 -0.97 23.03 -10.93
C THR A 27 -2.04 22.76 -9.89
N ALA A 28 -2.74 23.81 -9.48
CA ALA A 28 -3.83 23.72 -8.50
C ALA A 28 -5.03 22.86 -8.98
N LEU A 29 -5.14 22.60 -10.29
CA LEU A 29 -6.22 21.78 -10.85
C LEU A 29 -5.66 20.62 -11.67
N MET A 30 -6.16 19.42 -11.38
CA MET A 30 -6.08 18.24 -12.24
C MET A 30 -7.22 18.25 -13.26
N GLN A 31 -7.02 17.58 -14.41
CA GLN A 31 -7.98 17.62 -15.52
C GLN A 31 -8.18 16.26 -16.18
N VAL A 32 -9.44 15.92 -16.40
CA VAL A 32 -9.85 14.85 -17.33
C VAL A 32 -10.65 15.48 -18.45
N ALA A 33 -10.15 15.40 -19.68
CA ALA A 33 -10.77 16.08 -20.81
C ALA A 33 -10.63 15.32 -22.12
N HIS A 34 -11.59 15.58 -23.00
CA HIS A 34 -11.62 15.13 -24.38
C HIS A 34 -12.14 16.29 -25.24
N GLY A 35 -11.37 16.68 -26.24
CA GLY A 35 -11.75 17.78 -27.13
C GLY A 35 -12.66 17.36 -28.27
N GLU A 36 -13.16 18.33 -29.02
CA GLU A 36 -13.95 18.05 -30.23
C GLU A 36 -13.09 17.50 -31.38
N THR A 37 -11.78 17.68 -31.27
CA THR A 37 -10.77 17.17 -32.18
C THR A 37 -9.74 16.35 -31.41
N ASP A 38 -9.08 15.41 -32.09
CA ASP A 38 -7.94 14.68 -31.52
C ASP A 38 -6.82 15.65 -31.11
N GLY A 39 -6.00 15.25 -30.13
CA GLY A 39 -4.92 16.09 -29.61
C GLY A 39 -5.25 16.83 -28.32
N TYR A 40 -6.51 16.80 -27.85
CA TYR A 40 -6.96 17.56 -26.68
C TYR A 40 -7.26 16.70 -25.45
N ARG A 41 -6.82 15.43 -25.45
CA ARG A 41 -7.05 14.54 -24.31
C ARG A 41 -6.21 14.96 -23.11
N LYS A 42 -6.80 14.85 -21.92
CA LYS A 42 -6.11 15.04 -20.64
C LYS A 42 -6.51 13.94 -19.68
N ASN A 43 -5.51 13.36 -19.03
CA ASN A 43 -5.70 12.33 -18.01
C ASN A 43 -5.05 12.82 -16.72
N SER A 44 -5.66 12.52 -15.57
CA SER A 44 -5.06 12.83 -14.27
C SER A 44 -4.46 11.60 -13.63
N LEU A 45 -3.35 11.77 -12.93
CA LEU A 45 -2.68 10.74 -12.15
C LEU A 45 -2.68 11.18 -10.70
N ILE A 46 -3.05 10.30 -9.78
CA ILE A 46 -3.06 10.60 -8.35
C ILE A 46 -2.55 9.39 -7.56
N LYS A 47 -1.77 9.63 -6.52
CA LYS A 47 -1.27 8.60 -5.61
C LYS A 47 -1.40 9.05 -4.17
N PHE A 48 -1.91 8.16 -3.33
CA PHE A 48 -1.97 8.34 -1.87
C PHE A 48 -0.94 7.46 -1.20
N ASP A 49 -0.33 7.92 -0.11
CA ASP A 49 0.59 7.09 0.68
C ASP A 49 -0.18 6.27 1.72
N TYR A 50 -0.09 4.93 1.61
CA TYR A 50 -0.72 3.99 2.52
C TYR A 50 0.23 3.44 3.59
N SER A 51 1.45 4.00 3.72
CA SER A 51 2.50 3.52 4.63
C SER A 51 2.10 3.44 6.11
N SER A 52 1.06 4.17 6.52
CA SER A 52 0.49 4.16 7.86
C SER A 52 -0.46 2.98 8.14
N ILE A 53 -0.88 2.24 7.11
CA ILE A 53 -1.66 1.02 7.25
C ILE A 53 -0.68 -0.15 7.42
N PRO A 54 -0.80 -0.96 8.48
CA PRO A 54 0.07 -2.12 8.68
C PRO A 54 0.07 -3.05 7.47
N LYS A 55 1.24 -3.55 7.07
CA LYS A 55 1.35 -4.57 6.03
C LYS A 55 0.58 -5.83 6.43
N GLY A 56 -0.01 -6.51 5.46
CA GLY A 56 -0.88 -7.66 5.70
C GLY A 56 -2.30 -7.32 6.15
N SER A 57 -2.65 -6.03 6.26
CA SER A 57 -4.05 -5.62 6.45
C SER A 57 -4.90 -6.05 5.26
N GLN A 58 -6.12 -6.49 5.54
CA GLN A 58 -7.15 -6.69 4.55
C GLN A 58 -7.85 -5.35 4.30
N ILE A 59 -7.88 -4.90 3.06
CA ILE A 59 -8.65 -3.71 2.70
C ILE A 59 -10.12 -4.07 2.54
N ASP A 60 -10.95 -3.47 3.38
CA ASP A 60 -12.38 -3.70 3.41
C ASP A 60 -13.11 -2.79 2.42
N GLU A 61 -12.74 -1.49 2.42
CA GLU A 61 -13.30 -0.49 1.52
C GLU A 61 -12.27 0.64 1.25
N MET A 62 -12.36 1.23 0.06
CA MET A 62 -11.67 2.47 -0.28
C MET A 62 -12.68 3.46 -0.86
N GLU A 63 -12.59 4.72 -0.44
CA GLU A 63 -13.38 5.83 -0.98
C GLU A 63 -12.46 6.98 -1.38
N MET A 64 -12.37 7.24 -2.68
CA MET A 64 -11.69 8.44 -3.18
C MET A 64 -12.70 9.54 -3.41
N THR A 65 -12.50 10.69 -2.76
CA THR A 65 -13.34 11.87 -2.92
C THR A 65 -12.51 13.01 -3.51
N LEU A 66 -13.00 13.56 -4.62
CA LEU A 66 -12.39 14.70 -5.30
C LEU A 66 -13.39 15.86 -5.36
N PHE A 67 -12.89 17.08 -5.20
CA PHE A 67 -13.69 18.28 -5.43
C PHE A 67 -13.63 18.67 -6.90
N VAL A 68 -14.78 18.81 -7.54
CA VAL A 68 -14.92 19.33 -8.90
C VAL A 68 -15.11 20.84 -8.84
N ASP A 69 -14.18 21.58 -9.43
CA ASP A 69 -14.27 23.03 -9.58
C ASP A 69 -15.22 23.41 -10.71
N ALA A 70 -15.04 22.77 -11.88
CA ALA A 70 -15.87 22.98 -13.05
C ALA A 70 -16.02 21.70 -13.89
N ALA A 71 -17.16 21.58 -14.58
CA ALA A 71 -17.46 20.43 -15.42
C ALA A 71 -18.23 20.79 -16.70
N ILE A 72 -17.76 20.24 -17.82
CA ILE A 72 -18.54 19.90 -19.00
C ILE A 72 -18.75 18.39 -18.94
N ALA A 73 -20.01 17.96 -18.89
CA ALA A 73 -20.42 16.62 -18.50
C ALA A 73 -19.45 15.53 -18.98
N ASN A 74 -18.95 14.64 -18.11
CA ASN A 74 -18.06 13.53 -18.51
C ASN A 74 -18.27 12.32 -17.59
N THR A 75 -17.92 11.13 -18.08
CA THR A 75 -17.79 9.93 -17.25
C THR A 75 -16.31 9.71 -17.00
N VAL A 76 -15.91 9.77 -15.73
CA VAL A 76 -14.51 9.63 -15.33
C VAL A 76 -14.29 8.24 -14.74
N TYR A 77 -13.43 7.49 -15.41
CA TYR A 77 -13.01 6.14 -15.04
C TYR A 77 -11.69 6.21 -14.26
N ALA A 78 -11.66 5.53 -13.13
CA ALA A 78 -10.47 5.32 -12.33
C ALA A 78 -9.85 3.96 -12.70
N TYR A 79 -8.58 3.93 -13.08
CA TYR A 79 -7.82 2.71 -13.33
C TYR A 79 -6.65 2.64 -12.36
N ARG A 80 -6.31 1.44 -11.88
CA ARG A 80 -5.04 1.24 -11.18
C ARG A 80 -3.89 1.33 -12.19
N VAL A 81 -2.86 2.08 -11.84
CA VAL A 81 -1.61 2.17 -12.61
C VAL A 81 -0.72 0.98 -12.26
N LEU A 82 0.03 0.46 -13.22
CA LEU A 82 0.85 -0.75 -13.07
C LEU A 82 2.36 -0.46 -13.04
N VAL A 83 2.77 0.75 -13.42
CA VAL A 83 4.16 1.19 -13.46
C VAL A 83 4.38 2.42 -12.60
N SER A 84 5.56 2.52 -11.99
CA SER A 84 5.91 3.69 -11.21
C SER A 84 5.96 4.96 -12.07
N TRP A 85 5.65 6.09 -11.47
CA TRP A 85 5.76 7.41 -12.08
C TRP A 85 6.12 8.44 -11.00
N THR A 86 6.59 9.61 -11.42
CA THR A 86 6.91 10.71 -10.52
C THR A 86 6.11 11.94 -10.89
N GLU A 87 5.61 12.66 -9.89
CA GLU A 87 4.80 13.87 -10.10
C GLU A 87 5.51 14.89 -10.96
N GLY A 88 6.80 15.18 -10.70
CA GLY A 88 7.59 16.14 -11.48
C GLY A 88 8.12 15.62 -12.82
N GLY A 89 7.94 14.33 -13.12
CA GLY A 89 8.43 13.70 -14.35
C GLY A 89 7.33 13.20 -15.29
N ALA A 90 6.11 13.01 -14.78
CA ALA A 90 5.00 12.54 -15.57
C ALA A 90 4.53 13.60 -16.58
N THR A 91 4.38 13.16 -17.81
CA THR A 91 3.91 13.91 -18.98
C THR A 91 3.08 12.95 -19.85
N TRP A 92 2.52 13.41 -20.97
CA TRP A 92 1.81 12.51 -21.87
C TRP A 92 2.72 11.42 -22.44
N ASN A 93 3.98 11.75 -22.73
CA ASN A 93 4.94 10.80 -23.32
C ASN A 93 5.77 10.03 -22.30
N SER A 94 6.06 10.62 -21.13
CA SER A 94 6.96 10.05 -20.12
C SER A 94 6.28 9.86 -18.77
N ARG A 95 6.64 8.80 -18.04
CA ARG A 95 6.13 8.53 -16.69
C ARG A 95 6.98 9.15 -15.57
N ASP A 96 8.25 9.44 -15.83
CA ASP A 96 9.19 9.91 -14.80
C ASP A 96 10.25 10.91 -15.32
N GLY A 97 10.09 11.41 -16.54
CA GLY A 97 11.02 12.30 -17.23
C GLY A 97 12.13 11.57 -18.00
N THR A 98 12.28 10.25 -17.84
CA THR A 98 13.32 9.44 -18.50
C THR A 98 12.72 8.29 -19.29
N ASN A 99 11.78 7.56 -18.70
CA ASN A 99 11.11 6.40 -19.27
C ASN A 99 9.78 6.82 -19.88
N SER A 100 9.45 6.25 -21.04
CA SER A 100 8.13 6.44 -21.67
C SER A 100 7.07 5.56 -21.02
N TRP A 101 5.81 5.97 -21.15
CA TRP A 101 4.69 5.03 -21.05
C TRP A 101 4.77 4.02 -22.20
N ASN A 102 4.21 2.81 -22.04
CA ASN A 102 4.09 1.88 -23.16
C ASN A 102 3.14 2.42 -24.22
N SER A 103 2.06 3.09 -23.80
CA SER A 103 1.21 3.92 -24.65
C SER A 103 1.01 5.28 -24.01
N ALA A 104 1.25 6.34 -24.80
CA ALA A 104 1.19 7.71 -24.33
C ALA A 104 -0.14 8.02 -23.62
N GLY A 105 -0.08 8.83 -22.56
CA GLY A 105 -1.22 9.12 -21.70
C GLY A 105 -1.52 8.04 -20.66
N CYS A 106 -0.55 7.15 -20.35
CA CYS A 106 -0.76 5.97 -19.49
C CYS A 106 -1.87 5.05 -20.03
N ASN A 107 -1.96 4.90 -21.35
CA ASN A 107 -3.04 4.20 -22.03
C ASN A 107 -2.74 2.72 -22.34
N GLY A 108 -1.57 2.21 -21.96
CA GLY A 108 -1.19 0.82 -22.16
C GLY A 108 -2.05 -0.12 -21.31
N SER A 109 -3.07 -0.73 -21.91
CA SER A 109 -3.93 -1.71 -21.24
C SER A 109 -3.15 -2.98 -20.87
N GLY A 110 -3.07 -3.28 -19.58
CA GLY A 110 -2.29 -4.37 -19.01
C GLY A 110 -0.79 -4.11 -18.90
N THR A 111 -0.31 -2.92 -19.25
CA THR A 111 1.12 -2.57 -19.21
C THR A 111 1.41 -1.26 -18.49
N ASP A 112 0.62 -0.22 -18.71
CA ASP A 112 0.69 1.04 -17.96
C ASP A 112 -0.41 1.10 -16.88
N ARG A 113 -1.60 0.56 -17.17
CA ARG A 113 -2.76 0.50 -16.29
C ARG A 113 -3.52 -0.82 -16.44
N ASP A 114 -4.39 -1.15 -15.48
CA ASP A 114 -5.29 -2.30 -15.61
C ASP A 114 -6.20 -2.18 -16.84
N SER A 115 -6.61 -3.34 -17.37
CA SER A 115 -7.48 -3.45 -18.55
C SER A 115 -8.93 -3.10 -18.24
N SER A 116 -9.40 -3.38 -17.03
CA SER A 116 -10.70 -2.96 -16.49
C SER A 116 -10.55 -1.77 -15.56
N ASP A 117 -11.54 -0.88 -15.55
CA ASP A 117 -11.60 0.19 -14.58
C ASP A 117 -11.87 -0.36 -13.18
N PHE A 118 -11.37 0.37 -12.21
CA PHE A 118 -11.57 0.13 -10.79
C PHE A 118 -12.94 0.65 -10.34
N GLN A 119 -13.34 1.82 -10.85
CA GLN A 119 -14.66 2.43 -10.65
C GLN A 119 -14.85 3.56 -11.67
N SER A 120 -16.09 3.95 -11.95
CA SER A 120 -16.40 5.15 -12.73
C SER A 120 -17.40 6.07 -12.03
N LYS A 121 -17.43 7.33 -12.46
CA LYS A 121 -18.36 8.34 -11.95
C LYS A 121 -18.82 9.27 -13.07
N ASP A 122 -20.14 9.41 -13.20
CA ASP A 122 -20.74 10.41 -14.05
C ASP A 122 -20.78 11.77 -13.36
N ILE A 123 -20.28 12.79 -14.04
CA ILE A 123 -20.27 14.18 -13.57
C ILE A 123 -21.04 15.02 -14.60
N PRO A 124 -22.15 15.67 -14.23
CA PRO A 124 -22.96 16.44 -15.17
C PRO A 124 -22.32 17.79 -15.51
N SER A 125 -22.81 18.41 -16.59
CA SER A 125 -22.39 19.77 -16.98
C SER A 125 -22.80 20.77 -15.90
N GLY A 126 -21.91 21.69 -15.55
CA GLY A 126 -22.09 22.61 -14.42
C GLY A 126 -22.00 21.94 -13.04
N GLY A 127 -21.59 20.66 -12.98
CA GLY A 127 -21.28 19.99 -11.72
C GLY A 127 -20.14 20.69 -10.98
N SER A 128 -20.35 20.97 -9.71
CA SER A 128 -19.34 21.50 -8.79
C SER A 128 -19.58 20.92 -7.39
N GLY A 129 -18.51 20.68 -6.63
CA GLY A 129 -18.56 20.03 -5.32
C GLY A 129 -17.92 18.65 -5.29
N PHE A 130 -18.16 17.90 -4.21
CA PHE A 130 -17.50 16.61 -3.98
C PHE A 130 -18.16 15.47 -4.75
N TYR A 131 -17.33 14.66 -5.42
CA TYR A 131 -17.72 13.42 -6.05
C TYR A 131 -16.86 12.29 -5.48
N THR A 132 -17.50 11.17 -5.12
CA THR A 132 -16.84 10.03 -4.47
C THR A 132 -16.92 8.78 -5.35
N TRP A 133 -15.77 8.15 -5.57
CA TRP A 133 -15.61 6.81 -6.11
C TRP A 133 -15.53 5.86 -4.92
N VAL A 134 -16.61 5.12 -4.68
CA VAL A 134 -16.63 4.05 -3.68
C VAL A 134 -16.21 2.77 -4.39
N PHE A 135 -15.05 2.24 -4.02
CA PHE A 135 -14.48 1.05 -4.65
C PHE A 135 -15.08 -0.21 -4.02
N SER A 136 -16.39 -0.43 -4.20
CA SER A 136 -17.08 -1.62 -3.70
C SER A 136 -17.37 -2.66 -4.79
N ASN A 137 -17.47 -2.23 -6.05
CA ASN A 137 -17.66 -3.09 -7.22
C ASN A 137 -16.37 -3.15 -8.06
N GLY A 138 -15.91 -4.36 -8.37
CA GLY A 138 -14.55 -4.66 -8.87
C GLY A 138 -13.83 -5.71 -8.01
N GLY A 139 -14.33 -5.89 -6.78
CA GLY A 139 -13.95 -6.96 -5.87
C GLY A 139 -12.74 -6.58 -5.01
N GLN A 140 -12.78 -6.99 -3.73
CA GLN A 140 -11.70 -6.80 -2.78
C GLN A 140 -10.31 -7.14 -3.34
N THR A 141 -10.21 -8.09 -4.28
CA THR A 141 -8.97 -8.43 -4.98
C THR A 141 -8.29 -7.23 -5.63
N MET A 142 -9.03 -6.33 -6.29
CA MET A 142 -8.43 -5.15 -6.94
C MET A 142 -7.98 -4.11 -5.92
N MET A 143 -8.77 -3.86 -4.87
CA MET A 143 -8.38 -2.98 -3.76
C MET A 143 -7.13 -3.49 -3.06
N GLN A 144 -7.10 -4.78 -2.73
CA GLN A 144 -5.97 -5.42 -2.09
C GLN A 144 -4.72 -5.35 -2.98
N ALA A 145 -4.85 -5.65 -4.27
CA ALA A 145 -3.73 -5.60 -5.19
C ALA A 145 -3.25 -4.15 -5.49
N HIS A 146 -4.13 -3.15 -5.38
CA HIS A 146 -3.73 -1.73 -5.41
C HIS A 146 -2.96 -1.34 -4.14
N PHE A 147 -3.43 -1.77 -2.97
CA PHE A 147 -2.78 -1.52 -1.70
C PHE A 147 -1.37 -2.14 -1.64
N GLU A 148 -1.24 -3.40 -2.03
CA GLU A 148 0.03 -4.14 -2.00
C GLU A 148 1.06 -3.63 -3.02
N ASN A 149 0.60 -3.12 -4.16
CA ASN A 149 1.44 -2.56 -5.21
C ASN A 149 0.93 -1.20 -5.67
N ASN A 150 1.01 -0.22 -4.78
CA ASN A 150 0.50 1.12 -5.03
C ASN A 150 1.39 1.91 -6.01
N GLN A 151 0.97 1.95 -7.28
CA GLN A 151 1.53 2.84 -8.30
C GLN A 151 0.61 4.03 -8.62
N GLY A 152 -0.44 4.25 -7.83
CA GLY A 152 -1.43 5.32 -8.04
C GLY A 152 -2.59 4.92 -8.95
N ILE A 153 -3.42 5.91 -9.25
CA ILE A 153 -4.69 5.80 -9.97
C ILE A 153 -4.67 6.77 -11.15
N LEU A 154 -5.04 6.28 -12.32
CA LEU A 154 -5.31 7.08 -13.51
C LEU A 154 -6.79 7.43 -13.54
N LEU A 155 -7.11 8.71 -13.71
CA LEU A 155 -8.42 9.22 -14.04
C LEU A 155 -8.44 9.61 -15.52
N THR A 156 -9.34 9.01 -16.28
CA THR A 156 -9.48 9.24 -17.72
C THR A 156 -10.94 9.09 -18.13
N ASP A 157 -11.29 9.54 -19.33
CA ASP A 157 -12.47 9.02 -20.02
C ASP A 157 -12.09 7.85 -20.96
N ASN A 158 -13.11 7.15 -21.46
CA ASN A 158 -12.96 6.06 -22.44
C ASN A 158 -13.39 6.50 -23.85
N LEU A 159 -13.31 7.81 -24.15
CA LEU A 159 -13.70 8.35 -25.44
C LEU A 159 -12.55 8.25 -26.44
N ASN A 160 -12.90 8.00 -27.70
CA ASN A 160 -11.96 7.90 -28.80
C ASN A 160 -12.42 8.76 -29.98
N GLY A 161 -11.46 9.40 -30.67
CA GLY A 161 -11.69 10.21 -31.86
C GLY A 161 -12.24 11.60 -31.56
N THR A 162 -13.02 12.14 -32.50
CA THR A 162 -13.69 13.45 -32.41
C THR A 162 -15.07 13.30 -31.77
N GLY A 163 -15.46 14.21 -30.87
CA GLY A 163 -16.76 14.16 -30.20
C GLY A 163 -17.24 15.52 -29.71
N SER A 164 -18.22 15.55 -28.80
CA SER A 164 -18.49 16.77 -28.03
C SER A 164 -17.37 17.00 -27.02
N ALA A 165 -17.00 18.25 -26.77
CA ALA A 165 -16.05 18.57 -25.71
C ALA A 165 -16.55 18.04 -24.36
N ARG A 166 -15.62 17.45 -23.60
CA ARG A 166 -15.82 16.92 -22.25
C ARG A 166 -14.65 17.41 -21.41
N ARG A 167 -14.92 17.83 -20.18
CA ARG A 167 -13.86 18.34 -19.30
C ARG A 167 -14.33 18.33 -17.86
N ILE A 168 -13.56 17.76 -16.97
CA ILE A 168 -13.72 17.89 -15.53
C ILE A 168 -12.44 18.46 -14.96
N ASP A 169 -12.55 19.51 -14.16
CA ASP A 169 -11.47 20.10 -13.39
C ASP A 169 -11.62 19.69 -11.93
N PHE A 170 -10.59 19.04 -11.38
CA PHE A 170 -10.55 18.64 -9.98
C PHE A 170 -9.52 19.47 -9.23
N ALA A 171 -9.78 19.79 -7.97
CA ALA A 171 -8.75 20.30 -7.08
C ALA A 171 -7.59 19.29 -6.93
N SER A 172 -6.35 19.76 -7.04
CA SER A 172 -5.13 18.99 -6.73
C SER A 172 -4.73 19.15 -5.26
N SER A 173 -3.69 18.44 -4.83
CA SER A 173 -3.05 18.68 -3.53
C SER A 173 -2.39 20.07 -3.41
N ASP A 174 -2.09 20.72 -4.54
CA ASP A 174 -1.63 22.11 -4.61
C ASP A 174 -2.74 23.14 -4.42
N GLU A 175 -4.01 22.73 -4.30
CA GLU A 175 -5.07 23.71 -4.09
C GLU A 175 -4.87 24.51 -2.81
N ALA A 176 -5.18 25.81 -2.88
CA ALA A 176 -5.00 26.74 -1.78
C ALA A 176 -5.96 26.43 -0.62
N ASP A 177 -7.19 26.03 -0.92
CA ASP A 177 -8.14 25.57 0.09
C ASP A 177 -7.87 24.09 0.41
N ALA A 178 -7.31 23.84 1.59
CA ALA A 178 -7.01 22.48 2.02
C ALA A 178 -8.25 21.57 2.11
N ASN A 179 -9.46 22.14 2.23
CA ASN A 179 -10.69 21.35 2.34
C ASN A 179 -11.14 20.73 1.01
N THR A 180 -10.71 21.27 -0.12
CA THR A 180 -11.09 20.79 -1.46
C THR A 180 -10.10 19.77 -2.02
N ARG A 181 -8.92 19.63 -1.42
CA ARG A 181 -7.86 18.72 -1.85
C ARG A 181 -8.34 17.25 -1.91
N PRO A 182 -7.74 16.43 -2.79
CA PRO A 182 -8.07 15.01 -2.90
C PRO A 182 -8.01 14.27 -1.58
N LYS A 183 -9.01 13.45 -1.31
CA LYS A 183 -9.13 12.66 -0.08
C LYS A 183 -9.34 11.19 -0.38
N MET A 184 -8.62 10.32 0.32
CA MET A 184 -8.81 8.88 0.29
C MET A 184 -9.17 8.40 1.69
N VAL A 185 -10.31 7.74 1.84
CA VAL A 185 -10.68 7.01 3.05
C VAL A 185 -10.46 5.53 2.79
N VAL A 186 -9.80 4.85 3.71
CA VAL A 186 -9.54 3.41 3.62
C VAL A 186 -10.02 2.76 4.91
N ASP A 187 -10.98 1.87 4.79
CA ASP A 187 -11.38 0.98 5.87
C ASP A 187 -10.68 -0.35 5.68
N TYR A 188 -10.06 -0.83 6.75
CA TYR A 188 -9.23 -2.02 6.71
C TYR A 188 -9.32 -2.78 8.03
N THR A 189 -9.20 -4.08 7.92
CA THR A 189 -8.98 -4.97 9.05
C THR A 189 -7.48 -5.17 9.18
N PRO A 190 -6.85 -4.76 10.30
CA PRO A 190 -5.44 -5.02 10.54
C PRO A 190 -5.13 -6.51 10.32
N PRO A 191 -3.90 -6.87 9.95
CA PRO A 191 -3.52 -8.28 9.84
C PRO A 191 -3.93 -8.97 11.13
N THR A 192 -4.70 -10.06 11.01
CA THR A 192 -4.76 -11.02 12.09
C THR A 192 -3.39 -11.65 12.14
N PHE A 193 -2.51 -11.09 12.97
CA PHE A 193 -1.33 -11.81 13.37
C PHE A 193 -1.83 -13.09 14.02
N GLY A 194 -1.66 -14.20 13.29
CA GLY A 194 -1.78 -15.51 13.85
C GLY A 194 -1.02 -15.51 15.17
N ARG A 195 -1.68 -15.92 16.24
CA ARG A 195 -1.10 -15.85 17.58
C ARG A 195 0.24 -16.58 17.53
N LEU A 196 1.34 -15.95 17.90
CA LEU A 196 2.61 -16.67 18.06
C LEU A 196 2.42 -17.66 19.22
N TRP A 197 2.12 -18.92 18.90
CA TRP A 197 1.84 -19.97 19.89
C TRP A 197 3.04 -20.90 20.12
N ALA A 198 4.00 -20.93 19.18
CA ALA A 198 5.23 -21.72 19.27
C ALA A 198 6.30 -21.18 18.29
N PHE A 199 7.59 -21.41 18.58
CA PHE A 199 8.69 -21.27 17.64
C PHE A 199 9.59 -22.52 17.73
N GLU A 200 10.13 -22.98 16.60
CA GLU A 200 11.01 -24.15 16.54
C GLU A 200 12.45 -23.71 16.30
N LEU A 201 13.37 -24.07 17.19
CA LEU A 201 14.81 -23.84 17.00
C LEU A 201 15.39 -25.06 16.29
N ASN A 202 15.81 -24.95 15.03
CA ASN A 202 16.60 -26.00 14.37
C ASN A 202 18.07 -25.88 14.80
N PRO A 203 18.60 -26.76 15.66
CA PRO A 203 19.96 -26.64 16.16
C PRO A 203 21.02 -27.17 15.19
N LEU A 204 20.61 -27.76 14.05
CA LEU A 204 21.50 -28.33 13.04
C LEU A 204 21.49 -27.55 11.72
N GLY A 205 20.64 -26.54 11.59
CA GLY A 205 20.59 -25.61 10.47
C GLY A 205 21.24 -24.28 10.84
N GLN A 206 22.00 -23.68 9.93
CA GLN A 206 22.70 -22.40 10.17
C GLN A 206 21.76 -21.17 10.28
N ARG A 207 20.45 -21.36 10.51
CA ARG A 207 19.46 -20.28 10.57
C ARG A 207 18.25 -20.66 11.43
N LEU A 208 17.85 -19.77 12.33
CA LEU A 208 16.60 -19.86 13.09
C LEU A 208 15.44 -19.46 12.19
N GLU A 209 14.40 -20.28 12.10
CA GLU A 209 13.15 -19.96 11.39
C GLU A 209 12.01 -19.82 12.42
N ILE A 210 11.26 -18.72 12.34
CA ILE A 210 10.12 -18.46 13.22
C ILE A 210 8.88 -18.88 12.44
N ILE A 211 7.98 -19.67 13.02
CA ILE A 211 6.83 -20.25 12.33
C ILE A 211 5.53 -19.71 12.96
N SER A 212 4.56 -19.30 12.14
CA SER A 212 3.24 -18.84 12.55
C SER A 212 2.37 -19.96 13.13
N ASP A 213 1.21 -19.61 13.72
CA ASP A 213 0.18 -20.59 14.09
C ASP A 213 -0.41 -21.42 12.95
N THR A 214 -0.17 -20.95 11.73
CA THR A 214 -0.62 -21.54 10.48
C THR A 214 0.51 -22.31 9.78
N GLY A 215 1.69 -22.43 10.40
CA GLY A 215 2.81 -23.21 9.87
C GLY A 215 3.68 -22.47 8.84
N TYR A 216 3.58 -21.14 8.75
CA TYR A 216 4.32 -20.33 7.79
C TYR A 216 5.54 -19.65 8.42
N PRO A 217 6.70 -19.63 7.76
CA PRO A 217 7.85 -18.85 8.23
C PRO A 217 7.52 -17.35 8.29
N ILE A 218 7.77 -16.73 9.43
CA ILE A 218 7.64 -15.28 9.66
C ILE A 218 9.05 -14.67 9.68
N PRO A 219 9.33 -13.65 8.84
CA PRO A 219 10.56 -12.88 8.91
C PRO A 219 10.73 -12.21 10.29
N PRO A 220 11.93 -12.23 10.91
CA PRO A 220 12.14 -11.65 12.23
C PRO A 220 11.78 -10.16 12.35
N GLU A 221 11.89 -9.41 11.25
CA GLU A 221 11.52 -7.99 11.15
C GLU A 221 10.01 -7.73 11.19
N GLU A 222 9.17 -8.76 11.10
CA GLU A 222 7.71 -8.68 11.11
C GLU A 222 7.12 -9.03 12.49
N ILE A 223 7.97 -9.25 13.50
CA ILE A 223 7.56 -9.61 14.86
C ILE A 223 7.52 -8.36 15.73
N GLU A 224 6.32 -7.98 16.15
CA GLU A 224 6.12 -6.94 17.16
C GLU A 224 5.77 -7.58 18.51
N ALA A 225 6.55 -7.25 19.55
CA ALA A 225 6.25 -7.65 20.92
C ALA A 225 5.16 -6.75 21.50
N ASP A 226 3.94 -7.25 21.64
CA ASP A 226 2.85 -6.54 22.32
C ASP A 226 2.84 -6.84 23.84
N ALA A 227 2.26 -5.93 24.61
CA ALA A 227 2.45 -5.72 26.04
C ALA A 227 2.01 -6.88 26.96
N TRP A 228 1.40 -7.94 26.42
CA TRP A 228 0.83 -9.04 27.20
C TRP A 228 0.94 -10.39 26.47
N TYR A 229 2.16 -10.91 26.30
CA TYR A 229 2.33 -12.27 25.77
C TYR A 229 3.25 -13.11 26.66
N MET A 230 2.76 -14.31 27.02
CA MET A 230 3.62 -15.42 27.43
C MET A 230 4.28 -15.99 26.18
N VAL A 231 5.60 -15.99 26.16
CA VAL A 231 6.37 -16.75 25.18
C VAL A 231 6.31 -18.21 25.61
N GLY A 232 5.57 -19.06 24.87
CA GLY A 232 5.73 -20.50 24.98
C GLY A 232 7.15 -20.86 24.53
N GLY A 233 7.96 -21.40 25.44
CA GLY A 233 9.38 -21.62 25.17
C GLY A 233 9.66 -22.62 24.04
N PRO A 234 10.92 -22.67 23.59
CA PRO A 234 11.33 -23.45 22.43
C PRO A 234 11.08 -24.93 22.68
N SER A 235 10.47 -25.62 21.72
CA SER A 235 10.58 -27.08 21.61
C SER A 235 12.01 -27.42 21.20
N LEU A 236 12.87 -27.63 22.20
CA LEU A 236 14.27 -28.00 21.97
C LEU A 236 14.34 -29.50 21.69
N PRO A 237 15.01 -29.95 20.61
CA PRO A 237 14.99 -31.35 20.18
C PRO A 237 15.68 -32.33 21.15
N THR A 238 16.26 -31.84 22.25
CA THR A 238 16.87 -32.66 23.31
C THR A 238 16.88 -31.92 24.65
N SER A 239 16.86 -32.68 25.75
CA SER A 239 16.97 -32.16 27.12
C SER A 239 18.33 -31.52 27.45
N GLU A 240 19.43 -31.98 26.85
CA GLU A 240 20.79 -31.44 27.07
C GLU A 240 20.93 -29.99 26.58
N LEU A 241 20.38 -29.67 25.40
CA LEU A 241 20.39 -28.30 24.85
C LEU A 241 19.61 -27.29 25.71
N ALA A 242 18.60 -27.76 26.45
CA ALA A 242 17.82 -26.94 27.37
C ALA A 242 18.62 -26.56 28.62
N GLU A 243 19.44 -27.49 29.15
CA GLU A 243 20.27 -27.24 30.34
C GLU A 243 21.41 -26.24 30.07
N ASP A 244 22.01 -26.29 28.88
CA ASP A 244 23.09 -25.37 28.48
C ASP A 244 22.62 -23.90 28.41
N LEU A 245 21.37 -23.67 27.97
CA LEU A 245 20.77 -22.33 27.92
C LEU A 245 20.54 -21.72 29.31
N VAL A 246 20.30 -22.55 30.34
CA VAL A 246 20.14 -22.11 31.73
C VAL A 246 21.47 -21.63 32.34
N HIS A 247 22.59 -22.18 31.87
CA HIS A 247 23.92 -21.92 32.45
C HIS A 247 24.63 -20.72 31.81
N GLU A 248 24.18 -20.25 30.64
CA GLU A 248 24.57 -18.95 30.08
C GLU A 248 23.89 -17.82 30.85
N LYS A 249 24.59 -17.26 31.86
CA LYS A 249 24.16 -16.10 32.69
C LYS A 249 23.80 -14.80 31.93
N ARG A 250 23.74 -14.81 30.60
CA ARG A 250 23.52 -13.64 29.73
C ARG A 250 22.22 -13.71 28.93
N ALA A 251 21.48 -14.82 28.95
CA ALA A 251 20.29 -15.01 28.13
C ALA A 251 19.04 -15.22 29.00
N ALA A 252 18.49 -14.12 29.53
CA ALA A 252 17.21 -14.04 30.22
C ALA A 252 17.05 -14.88 31.52
N TYR A 253 16.19 -14.41 32.42
CA TYR A 253 15.83 -15.15 33.63
C TYR A 253 14.81 -16.24 33.26
N VAL A 254 15.26 -17.49 33.20
CA VAL A 254 14.38 -18.66 32.98
C VAL A 254 13.64 -18.95 34.29
N GLU A 255 12.31 -18.91 34.24
CA GLU A 255 11.42 -19.10 35.39
C GLU A 255 11.03 -20.58 35.58
N GLU A 256 10.83 -21.32 34.48
CA GLU A 256 10.43 -22.74 34.52
C GLU A 256 10.85 -23.47 33.23
N ILE A 257 11.11 -24.78 33.34
CA ILE A 257 11.30 -25.68 32.20
C ILE A 257 10.42 -26.92 32.42
N GLU A 258 9.55 -27.23 31.46
CA GLU A 258 8.76 -28.47 31.46
C GLU A 258 9.20 -29.38 30.30
N TYR A 259 9.35 -30.67 30.56
CA TYR A 259 9.71 -31.66 29.53
C TYR A 259 8.47 -32.43 29.10
N SER A 260 8.08 -32.32 27.83
CA SER A 260 6.93 -33.04 27.28
C SER A 260 7.30 -34.47 26.84
N ASP A 261 8.53 -34.68 26.37
CA ASP A 261 9.11 -36.00 26.05
C ASP A 261 10.67 -35.91 26.07
N PRO A 262 11.43 -37.01 25.87
CA PRO A 262 12.90 -37.00 25.93
C PRO A 262 13.57 -36.03 24.93
N ASP A 263 12.85 -35.69 23.86
CA ASP A 263 13.32 -34.93 22.72
C ASP A 263 12.64 -33.55 22.64
N SER A 264 11.92 -33.11 23.68
CA SER A 264 11.25 -31.81 23.72
C SER A 264 11.18 -31.23 25.13
N ALA A 265 11.52 -29.94 25.23
CA ALA A 265 11.32 -29.13 26.42
C ALA A 265 10.48 -27.89 26.08
N SER A 266 9.86 -27.27 27.06
CA SER A 266 9.26 -25.94 27.01
C SER A 266 9.94 -25.07 28.07
N ILE A 267 10.06 -23.75 27.83
CA ILE A 267 10.75 -22.82 28.73
C ILE A 267 9.84 -21.61 29.01
N ALA A 268 9.65 -21.26 30.26
CA ALA A 268 9.04 -19.99 30.67
C ALA A 268 10.15 -19.00 31.09
N SER A 269 10.06 -17.74 30.65
CA SER A 269 11.08 -16.71 30.94
C SER A 269 10.46 -15.31 31.05
N ASN A 270 11.15 -14.39 31.74
CA ASN A 270 10.72 -13.00 31.86
C ASN A 270 10.61 -12.33 30.47
N THR A 271 9.41 -11.86 30.18
CA THR A 271 8.81 -11.66 28.85
C THR A 271 9.49 -10.65 27.93
N SER A 272 10.22 -9.68 28.47
CA SER A 272 10.85 -8.61 27.67
C SER A 272 12.24 -8.98 27.17
N GLN A 273 13.06 -9.61 28.02
CA GLN A 273 14.46 -9.88 27.69
C GLN A 273 14.62 -11.08 26.77
N PHE A 274 13.75 -12.08 26.86
CA PHE A 274 13.87 -13.30 26.05
C PHE A 274 13.41 -13.08 24.61
N ALA A 275 12.29 -12.38 24.40
CA ALA A 275 11.79 -12.03 23.07
C ALA A 275 12.80 -11.16 22.31
N ASP A 276 13.37 -10.14 22.96
CA ASP A 276 14.39 -9.27 22.37
C ASP A 276 15.65 -10.04 21.96
N VAL A 277 16.09 -11.02 22.77
CA VAL A 277 17.26 -11.86 22.47
C VAL A 277 16.99 -12.82 21.30
N VAL A 278 15.80 -13.41 21.23
CA VAL A 278 15.40 -14.31 20.13
C VAL A 278 15.28 -13.53 18.82
N VAL A 279 14.64 -12.36 18.83
CA VAL A 279 14.54 -11.46 17.67
C VAL A 279 15.92 -10.96 17.24
N ALA A 280 16.78 -10.56 18.17
CA ALA A 280 18.15 -10.12 17.87
C ALA A 280 18.97 -11.23 17.20
N ARG A 281 18.92 -12.46 17.72
CA ARG A 281 19.65 -13.60 17.15
C ARG A 281 19.08 -14.04 15.80
N ALA A 282 17.76 -14.05 15.62
CA ALA A 282 17.12 -14.37 14.35
C ALA A 282 17.45 -13.33 13.25
N ALA A 283 17.61 -12.06 13.64
CA ALA A 283 18.06 -10.97 12.78
C ALA A 283 19.60 -10.95 12.54
N GLY A 284 20.36 -11.91 13.08
CA GLY A 284 21.83 -11.97 12.96
C GLY A 284 22.57 -10.88 13.74
N ARG A 285 21.92 -10.25 14.72
CA ARG A 285 22.49 -9.21 15.58
C ARG A 285 22.98 -9.85 16.89
N SER A 286 24.16 -9.45 17.36
CA SER A 286 24.61 -9.84 18.70
C SER A 286 23.68 -9.22 19.72
N ALA A 287 22.95 -10.05 20.48
CA ALA A 287 22.25 -9.59 21.68
C ALA A 287 23.31 -9.04 22.66
N LEU A 288 23.16 -7.79 23.06
CA LEU A 288 24.03 -7.12 24.04
C LEU A 288 23.61 -7.49 25.46
#